data_AF-A0A3D2Z3J9-F1
#
_entry.id   AF-A0A3D2Z3J9-F1
#
_cell.length_a   1.000
_cell.length_b   1.000
_cell.length_c   1.000
_cell.angle_alpha   90.00
_cell.angle_beta   90.00
_cell.angle_gamma   90.00
#
_symmetry.space_group_name_H-M   'P 1'
#
loop_
_entity.id
_entity.type
_entity.pdbx_description
1 polymer ?
#
loop_
_entity_poly.entity_id
_entity_poly.type
_entity_poly.pdbx_seq_one_letter_code
_entity_poly.pdbx_strand_id
1 'polypeptide(L)'
;MAYRRLDTGSVRVQPLAMRTSKHALADILIDPDAPAPEAGAMAPVLDRVVAAIQDARDRDAAVILCYGAHLVKNGLAPVVSRLLAGGWITHLATNGAGVIHDWEYAYGGRSEEDVQANVAHGTFGAWDETGRFTQLALLGGAVDGMGYGESLGRFICEEGCSLPDLKVLQQEVAAWASAPDADESVPARAELLRAMSAFDWTAGWQAVPHPHRGHSLTAAAWKQRVPLTVHPGIGYDIVFVHPMAQGSVLGRAGGIDFGVFAHAVSGLQGGVLLSVGSAVMAPQIFEKAASVANNLRLQQDLERISPFVAVNDLAPMDWDWSVGEPPMDNPAYYLRFCKSFHRIATELVYAAGDNRVFLGGLWERLR
;
A
#
# COMPACT_ATOMS: atom_id res chain seq x y z
N MET A 1 -12.23 29.39 18.18
CA MET A 1 -11.37 29.86 17.08
C MET A 1 -10.52 28.70 16.60
N ALA A 2 -10.29 28.57 15.29
CA ALA A 2 -9.36 27.55 14.79
C ALA A 2 -7.92 27.87 15.21
N TYR A 3 -7.10 26.84 15.44
CA TYR A 3 -5.68 27.01 15.74
C TYR A 3 -4.90 27.57 14.54
N ARG A 4 -3.84 28.32 14.80
CA ARG A 4 -2.95 28.87 13.75
C ARG A 4 -2.28 27.72 13.00
N ARG A 5 -2.27 27.79 11.67
CA ARG A 5 -1.60 26.84 10.77
C ARG A 5 -0.60 27.58 9.89
N LEU A 6 0.51 26.92 9.55
CA LEU A 6 1.41 27.39 8.50
C LEU A 6 0.71 27.22 7.15
N ASP A 7 0.89 28.16 6.22
CA ASP A 7 0.35 28.04 4.87
C ASP A 7 1.26 27.14 4.01
N THR A 8 0.93 25.85 3.96
CA THR A 8 1.66 24.86 3.15
C THR A 8 1.37 24.98 1.65
N GLY A 9 0.37 25.77 1.23
CA GLY A 9 0.10 26.03 -0.19
C GLY A 9 1.19 26.86 -0.87
N SER A 10 2.03 27.53 -0.08
CA SER A 10 3.17 28.33 -0.54
C SER A 10 4.48 27.55 -0.68
N VAL A 11 4.48 26.25 -0.35
CA VAL A 11 5.67 25.38 -0.50
C VAL A 11 6.06 25.29 -1.97
N ARG A 12 7.35 25.51 -2.25
CA ARG A 12 7.91 25.38 -3.59
C ARG A 12 8.37 23.94 -3.79
N VAL A 13 7.91 23.34 -4.89
CA VAL A 13 8.33 22.00 -5.32
C VAL A 13 9.34 22.11 -6.47
N GLN A 14 10.19 21.10 -6.59
CA GLN A 14 11.19 20.98 -7.65
C GLN A 14 10.85 19.82 -8.59
N PRO A 15 11.26 19.89 -9.88
CA PRO A 15 11.19 18.73 -10.77
C PRO A 15 11.87 17.52 -10.14
N LEU A 16 11.21 16.37 -10.14
CA LEU A 16 11.72 15.10 -9.63
C LEU A 16 13.04 14.71 -10.30
N ALA A 17 13.21 15.09 -11.58
CA ALA A 17 14.45 14.87 -12.33
C ALA A 17 15.69 15.58 -11.73
N MET A 18 15.50 16.64 -10.93
CA MET A 18 16.58 17.32 -10.23
C MET A 18 17.03 16.61 -8.94
N ARG A 19 16.25 15.62 -8.47
CA ARG A 19 16.57 14.91 -7.25
C ARG A 19 17.75 13.97 -7.44
N THR A 20 18.74 14.08 -6.56
CA THR A 20 19.77 13.04 -6.40
C THR A 20 19.15 11.81 -5.74
N SER A 21 18.78 10.82 -6.57
CA SER A 21 18.22 9.56 -6.09
C SER A 21 19.27 8.53 -5.71
N LYS A 22 19.02 7.76 -4.65
CA LYS A 22 19.96 6.76 -4.12
C LYS A 22 19.97 5.45 -4.90
N HIS A 23 18.85 5.09 -5.52
CA HIS A 23 18.69 3.81 -6.20
C HIS A 23 18.13 4.01 -7.60
N ALA A 24 18.77 3.42 -8.61
CA ALA A 24 18.17 3.21 -9.92
C ALA A 24 17.57 1.80 -9.99
N LEU A 25 16.51 1.65 -10.78
CA LEU A 25 15.81 0.38 -10.97
C LEU A 25 16.78 -0.71 -11.46
N ALA A 26 17.65 -0.37 -12.41
CA ALA A 26 18.64 -1.29 -12.98
C ALA A 26 19.60 -1.90 -11.93
N ASP A 27 19.81 -1.22 -10.81
CA ASP A 27 20.74 -1.67 -9.76
C ASP A 27 20.08 -2.62 -8.74
N ILE A 28 18.75 -2.62 -8.65
CA ILE A 28 18.01 -3.35 -7.61
C ILE A 28 17.19 -4.52 -8.13
N LEU A 29 16.92 -4.57 -9.45
CA LEU A 29 16.01 -5.57 -10.03
C LEU A 29 16.45 -7.01 -9.70
N ILE A 30 15.51 -7.76 -9.14
CA ILE A 30 15.67 -9.20 -8.92
C ILE A 30 15.01 -9.95 -10.07
N ASP A 31 15.76 -10.83 -10.70
CA ASP A 31 15.23 -11.81 -11.66
C ASP A 31 14.48 -12.90 -10.89
N PRO A 32 13.15 -13.03 -11.07
CA PRO A 32 12.37 -14.05 -10.37
C PRO A 32 12.65 -15.48 -10.86
N ASP A 33 13.33 -15.65 -12.00
CA ASP A 33 13.68 -16.96 -12.54
C ASP A 33 15.07 -17.42 -12.06
N ALA A 34 15.90 -16.51 -11.53
CA ALA A 34 17.18 -16.83 -10.90
C ALA A 34 17.00 -17.58 -9.56
N PRO A 35 17.99 -18.37 -9.10
CA PRO A 35 17.96 -19.01 -7.80
C PRO A 35 17.81 -17.99 -6.67
N ALA A 36 16.96 -18.28 -5.68
CA ALA A 36 16.83 -17.41 -4.52
C ALA A 36 18.12 -17.47 -3.67
N PRO A 37 18.43 -16.40 -2.91
CA PRO A 37 19.48 -16.46 -1.90
C PRO A 37 19.25 -17.62 -0.92
N GLU A 38 20.33 -18.22 -0.42
CA GLU A 38 20.24 -19.35 0.51
C GLU A 38 19.42 -19.00 1.75
N ALA A 39 18.41 -19.84 2.04
CA ALA A 39 17.50 -19.62 3.16
C ALA A 39 18.18 -19.78 4.53
N GLY A 40 19.22 -20.60 4.64
CA GLY A 40 19.92 -20.85 5.90
C GLY A 40 18.95 -21.18 7.06
N ALA A 41 19.09 -20.44 8.17
CA ALA A 41 18.23 -20.60 9.35
C ALA A 41 16.75 -20.27 9.10
N MET A 42 16.41 -19.57 8.01
CA MET A 42 15.03 -19.23 7.63
C MET A 42 14.29 -20.40 6.97
N ALA A 43 14.99 -21.45 6.50
CA ALA A 43 14.37 -22.54 5.76
C ALA A 43 13.18 -23.20 6.48
N PRO A 44 13.26 -23.55 7.78
CA PRO A 44 12.12 -24.15 8.49
C PRO A 44 10.91 -23.20 8.61
N VAL A 45 11.15 -21.89 8.68
CA VAL A 45 10.07 -20.89 8.69
C VAL A 45 9.42 -20.84 7.32
N LEU A 46 10.20 -20.79 6.23
CA LEU A 46 9.68 -20.79 4.87
C LEU A 46 8.83 -22.03 4.59
N ASP A 47 9.28 -23.21 4.99
CA ASP A 47 8.54 -24.46 4.75
C ASP A 47 7.16 -24.43 5.44
N ARG A 48 7.07 -23.86 6.66
CA ARG A 48 5.80 -23.66 7.37
C ARG A 48 4.90 -22.64 6.67
N VAL A 49 5.47 -21.52 6.20
CA VAL A 49 4.70 -20.50 5.47
C VAL A 49 4.16 -21.07 4.16
N VAL A 50 4.95 -21.85 3.43
CA VAL A 50 4.54 -22.50 2.18
C VAL A 50 3.40 -23.49 2.42
N ALA A 51 3.51 -24.34 3.43
CA ALA A 51 2.44 -25.26 3.81
C ALA A 51 1.14 -24.50 4.15
N ALA A 52 1.24 -23.42 4.93
CA ALA A 52 0.07 -22.61 5.27
C ALA A 52 -0.56 -21.93 4.04
N ILE A 53 0.24 -21.46 3.08
CA ILE A 53 -0.25 -20.87 1.82
C ILE A 53 -0.95 -21.94 0.97
N GLN A 54 -0.39 -23.15 0.87
CA GLN A 54 -1.00 -24.27 0.15
C GLN A 54 -2.32 -24.69 0.79
N ASP A 55 -2.35 -24.83 2.11
CA ASP A 55 -3.57 -25.16 2.86
C ASP A 55 -4.65 -24.08 2.71
N ALA A 56 -4.27 -22.80 2.72
CA ALA A 56 -5.20 -21.70 2.49
C ALA A 56 -5.79 -21.74 1.08
N ARG A 57 -4.95 -22.03 0.07
CA ARG A 57 -5.38 -22.19 -1.31
C ARG A 57 -6.37 -23.34 -1.49
N ASP A 58 -6.10 -24.50 -0.87
CA ASP A 58 -6.99 -25.66 -0.92
C ASP A 58 -8.37 -25.39 -0.30
N ARG A 59 -8.45 -24.40 0.59
CA ARG A 59 -9.68 -23.95 1.27
C ARG A 59 -10.34 -22.74 0.63
N ASP A 60 -9.78 -22.19 -0.45
CA ASP A 60 -10.19 -20.91 -1.04
C ASP A 60 -10.16 -19.76 -0.01
N ALA A 61 -9.21 -19.81 0.92
CA ALA A 61 -9.00 -18.80 1.95
C ALA A 61 -8.02 -17.72 1.47
N ALA A 62 -8.14 -16.52 2.03
CA ALA A 62 -7.33 -15.37 1.63
C ALA A 62 -5.84 -15.55 2.01
N VAL A 63 -4.96 -15.09 1.11
CA VAL A 63 -3.52 -14.94 1.37
C VAL A 63 -3.13 -13.48 1.14
N ILE A 64 -2.93 -12.75 2.23
CA ILE A 64 -2.72 -11.29 2.21
C ILE A 64 -1.23 -10.99 2.44
N LEU A 65 -0.60 -10.23 1.55
CA LEU A 65 0.74 -9.69 1.76
C LEU A 65 0.68 -8.20 2.12
N CYS A 66 0.91 -7.91 3.39
CA CYS A 66 1.17 -6.56 3.88
C CYS A 66 2.67 -6.25 3.79
N TYR A 67 3.06 -5.15 3.16
CA TYR A 67 4.47 -4.81 2.97
C TYR A 67 4.80 -3.33 3.15
N GLY A 68 6.05 -3.06 3.56
CA GLY A 68 6.61 -1.72 3.60
C GLY A 68 7.45 -1.37 2.37
N ALA A 69 7.82 -0.09 2.24
CA ALA A 69 8.59 0.45 1.12
C ALA A 69 9.86 -0.33 0.76
N HIS A 70 10.55 -0.91 1.75
CA HIS A 70 11.80 -1.64 1.53
C HIS A 70 11.63 -2.87 0.63
N LEU A 71 10.44 -3.49 0.56
CA LEU A 71 10.18 -4.57 -0.39
C LEU A 71 10.39 -4.09 -1.84
N VAL A 72 9.81 -2.94 -2.18
CA VAL A 72 9.91 -2.33 -3.51
C VAL A 72 11.36 -1.91 -3.80
N LYS A 73 12.01 -1.27 -2.82
CA LYS A 73 13.41 -0.82 -2.95
C LYS A 73 14.43 -1.96 -3.03
N ASN A 74 14.11 -3.13 -2.50
CA ASN A 74 14.93 -4.33 -2.65
C ASN A 74 14.72 -5.02 -4.02
N GLY A 75 13.91 -4.43 -4.91
CA GLY A 75 13.67 -4.90 -6.26
C GLY A 75 12.81 -6.15 -6.37
N LEU A 76 11.98 -6.43 -5.35
CA LEU A 76 11.19 -7.66 -5.27
C LEU A 76 9.84 -7.60 -6.01
N ALA A 77 9.52 -6.48 -6.66
CA ALA A 77 8.29 -6.34 -7.44
C ALA A 77 8.11 -7.45 -8.50
N PRO A 78 9.14 -7.88 -9.27
CA PRO A 78 9.01 -9.01 -10.20
C PRO A 78 8.69 -10.34 -9.51
N VAL A 79 9.30 -10.62 -8.36
CA VAL A 79 9.04 -11.84 -7.57
C VAL A 79 7.61 -11.86 -7.06
N VAL A 80 7.16 -10.77 -6.44
CA VAL A 80 5.77 -10.67 -5.97
C VAL A 80 4.79 -10.73 -7.15
N SER A 81 5.10 -10.12 -8.29
CA SER A 81 4.28 -10.23 -9.51
C SER A 81 4.07 -11.68 -9.96
N ARG A 82 5.06 -12.56 -9.82
CA ARG A 82 4.90 -14.01 -10.07
C ARG A 82 4.02 -14.70 -9.04
N LEU A 83 4.14 -14.33 -7.76
CA LEU A 83 3.26 -14.83 -6.70
C LEU A 83 1.80 -14.43 -6.93
N LEU A 84 1.54 -13.20 -7.36
CA LEU A 84 0.20 -12.76 -7.79
C LEU A 84 -0.29 -13.59 -8.98
N ALA A 85 0.56 -13.78 -10.00
CA ALA A 85 0.17 -14.45 -11.24
C ALA A 85 -0.13 -15.94 -11.03
N GLY A 86 0.56 -16.56 -10.06
CA GLY A 86 0.31 -17.93 -9.62
C GLY A 86 -0.90 -18.11 -8.71
N GLY A 87 -1.57 -17.01 -8.31
CA GLY A 87 -2.68 -17.02 -7.35
C GLY A 87 -2.22 -17.35 -5.92
N TRP A 88 -0.93 -17.21 -5.61
CA TRP A 88 -0.38 -17.49 -4.28
C TRP A 88 -0.60 -16.36 -3.29
N ILE A 89 -0.86 -15.15 -3.79
CA ILE A 89 -1.23 -13.97 -3.01
C ILE A 89 -2.52 -13.42 -3.59
N THR A 90 -3.54 -13.22 -2.75
CA THR A 90 -4.87 -12.78 -3.14
C THR A 90 -5.16 -11.33 -2.78
N HIS A 91 -4.29 -10.68 -1.99
CA HIS A 91 -4.41 -9.27 -1.63
C HIS A 91 -3.05 -8.66 -1.30
N LEU A 92 -2.82 -7.42 -1.71
CA LEU A 92 -1.67 -6.61 -1.32
C LEU A 92 -2.09 -5.43 -0.44
N ALA A 93 -1.33 -5.14 0.61
CA ALA A 93 -1.54 -3.94 1.43
C ALA A 93 -0.23 -3.22 1.73
N THR A 94 -0.18 -1.91 1.49
CA THR A 94 1.03 -1.09 1.75
C THR A 94 0.71 0.28 2.35
N ASN A 95 1.74 1.05 2.70
CA ASN A 95 1.62 2.45 3.11
C ASN A 95 1.93 3.40 1.94
N GLY A 96 1.75 4.71 2.14
CA GLY A 96 2.02 5.68 1.08
C GLY A 96 3.46 5.60 0.55
N ALA A 97 4.45 5.42 1.42
CA ALA A 97 5.84 5.24 1.00
C ALA A 97 6.03 4.08 0.00
N GLY A 98 5.36 2.94 0.19
CA GLY A 98 5.44 1.78 -0.72
C GLY A 98 5.03 2.13 -2.15
N VAL A 99 3.87 2.76 -2.33
CA VAL A 99 3.38 3.15 -3.66
C VAL A 99 4.11 4.35 -4.24
N ILE A 100 4.64 5.26 -3.41
CA ILE A 100 5.48 6.37 -3.88
C ILE A 100 6.75 5.84 -4.55
N HIS A 101 7.46 4.93 -3.89
CA HIS A 101 8.65 4.32 -4.49
C HIS A 101 8.32 3.56 -5.78
N ASP A 102 7.23 2.77 -5.76
CA ASP A 102 6.78 2.01 -6.93
C ASP A 102 6.42 2.91 -8.12
N TRP A 103 5.70 4.01 -7.86
CA TRP A 103 5.34 5.00 -8.85
C TRP A 103 6.58 5.70 -9.44
N GLU A 104 7.52 6.12 -8.59
CA GLU A 104 8.74 6.80 -9.05
C GLU A 104 9.65 5.89 -9.89
N TYR A 105 9.74 4.60 -9.53
CA TYR A 105 10.42 3.63 -10.38
C TYR A 105 9.70 3.45 -11.72
N ALA A 106 8.37 3.35 -11.73
CA ALA A 106 7.59 3.23 -12.97
C ALA A 106 7.74 4.45 -13.89
N TYR A 107 7.78 5.65 -13.30
CA TYR A 107 7.85 6.93 -14.00
C TYR A 107 9.26 7.28 -14.49
N GLY A 108 10.26 7.22 -13.61
CA GLY A 108 11.62 7.73 -13.86
C GLY A 108 12.75 6.73 -13.67
N GLY A 109 12.43 5.47 -13.33
CA GLY A 109 13.42 4.41 -13.15
C GLY A 109 14.36 4.61 -11.96
N ARG A 110 14.06 5.53 -11.04
CA ARG A 110 14.90 5.86 -9.88
C ARG A 110 14.05 6.34 -8.71
N SER A 111 14.48 6.06 -7.49
CA SER A 111 13.77 6.48 -6.29
C SER A 111 14.72 6.63 -5.09
N GLU A 112 14.13 6.96 -3.94
CA GLU A 112 14.78 7.26 -2.67
C GLU A 112 15.61 8.55 -2.68
N GLU A 113 15.52 9.29 -1.58
CA GLU A 113 16.15 10.58 -1.41
C GLU A 113 16.98 10.62 -0.11
N ASP A 114 17.90 11.58 -0.01
CA ASP A 114 18.61 11.80 1.24
C ASP A 114 17.77 12.65 2.20
N VAL A 115 17.18 12.00 3.21
CA VAL A 115 16.31 12.67 4.18
C VAL A 115 17.03 13.79 4.91
N GLN A 116 18.24 13.54 5.42
CA GLN A 116 18.95 14.53 6.24
C GLN A 116 19.30 15.76 5.42
N ALA A 117 19.88 15.57 4.23
CA ALA A 117 20.23 16.67 3.35
C ALA A 117 18.97 17.42 2.89
N ASN A 118 17.93 16.73 2.45
CA ASN A 118 16.76 17.39 1.87
C ASN A 118 15.89 18.08 2.92
N VAL A 119 15.83 17.58 4.17
CA VAL A 119 15.16 18.30 5.27
C VAL A 119 15.86 19.63 5.53
N ALA A 120 17.19 19.65 5.58
CA ALA A 120 17.96 20.87 5.80
C ALA A 120 17.77 21.91 4.68
N HIS A 121 17.57 21.45 3.44
CA HIS A 121 17.32 22.32 2.29
C HIS A 121 15.84 22.64 2.05
N GLY A 122 14.91 22.06 2.82
CA GLY A 122 13.46 22.23 2.63
C GLY A 122 12.91 21.55 1.37
N THR A 123 13.59 20.53 0.84
CA THR A 123 13.20 19.79 -0.37
C THR A 123 12.72 18.37 -0.10
N PHE A 124 12.78 17.89 1.15
CA PHE A 124 12.34 16.53 1.49
C PHE A 124 10.86 16.36 1.17
N GLY A 125 10.54 15.45 0.24
CA GLY A 125 9.18 15.27 -0.25
C GLY A 125 8.64 16.37 -1.18
N ALA A 126 9.37 17.45 -1.43
CA ALA A 126 8.91 18.58 -2.24
C ALA A 126 9.22 18.39 -3.75
N TRP A 127 8.84 17.24 -4.29
CA TRP A 127 9.07 16.86 -5.68
C TRP A 127 7.75 16.90 -6.47
N ASP A 128 7.70 17.68 -7.55
CA ASP A 128 6.44 18.03 -8.24
C ASP A 128 5.72 16.79 -8.76
N GLU A 129 6.35 16.02 -9.64
CA GLU A 129 5.69 14.93 -10.35
C GLU A 129 5.16 13.85 -9.41
N THR A 130 5.92 13.49 -8.37
CA THR A 130 5.48 12.52 -7.35
C THR A 130 4.18 12.98 -6.66
N GLY A 131 4.14 14.23 -6.18
CA GLY A 131 2.97 14.76 -5.48
C GLY A 131 1.80 15.06 -6.42
N ARG A 132 2.06 15.77 -7.51
CA ARG A 132 1.05 16.19 -8.51
C ARG A 132 0.36 15.00 -9.17
N PHE A 133 1.11 13.99 -9.62
CA PHE A 133 0.50 12.86 -10.33
C PHE A 133 -0.14 11.84 -9.39
N THR A 134 0.36 11.69 -8.16
CA THR A 134 -0.40 10.95 -7.12
C THR A 134 -1.76 11.61 -6.91
N GLN A 135 -1.80 12.94 -6.74
CA GLN A 135 -3.05 13.67 -6.56
C GLN A 135 -3.98 13.57 -7.77
N LEU A 136 -3.45 13.67 -8.99
CA LEU A 136 -4.22 13.51 -10.21
C LEU A 136 -4.85 12.11 -10.30
N ALA A 137 -4.08 11.06 -10.03
CA ALA A 137 -4.56 9.69 -10.05
C ALA A 137 -5.71 9.48 -9.05
N LEU A 138 -5.54 9.95 -7.80
CA LEU A 138 -6.55 9.79 -6.76
C LEU A 138 -7.82 10.61 -7.04
N LEU A 139 -7.68 11.86 -7.51
CA LEU A 139 -8.84 12.69 -7.86
C LEU A 139 -9.62 12.12 -9.05
N GLY A 140 -8.92 11.61 -10.06
CA GLY A 140 -9.52 10.97 -11.22
C GLY A 140 -10.15 9.61 -10.89
N GLY A 141 -9.57 8.82 -9.99
CA GLY A 141 -10.15 7.55 -9.53
C GLY A 141 -11.32 7.73 -8.56
N ALA A 142 -11.31 8.78 -7.74
CA ALA A 142 -12.35 9.01 -6.74
C ALA A 142 -13.75 9.21 -7.35
N VAL A 143 -13.86 9.78 -8.56
CA VAL A 143 -15.16 9.92 -9.24
C VAL A 143 -15.72 8.59 -9.74
N ASP A 144 -14.87 7.57 -9.88
CA ASP A 144 -15.23 6.19 -10.22
C ASP A 144 -15.40 5.31 -8.98
N GLY A 145 -15.33 5.88 -7.77
CA GLY A 145 -15.43 5.15 -6.51
C GLY A 145 -14.18 4.33 -6.14
N MET A 146 -13.05 4.62 -6.78
CA MET A 146 -11.81 3.86 -6.58
C MET A 146 -11.07 4.27 -5.31
N GLY A 147 -10.44 3.27 -4.68
CA GLY A 147 -9.50 3.46 -3.58
C GLY A 147 -8.12 3.90 -4.08
N TYR A 148 -7.14 4.02 -3.17
CA TYR A 148 -5.82 4.56 -3.49
C TYR A 148 -5.06 3.59 -4.41
N GLY A 149 -4.95 2.32 -4.01
CA GLY A 149 -4.19 1.33 -4.77
C GLY A 149 -4.78 1.07 -6.16
N GLU A 150 -6.11 1.04 -6.26
CA GLU A 150 -6.82 0.90 -7.53
C GLU A 150 -6.59 2.11 -8.45
N SER A 151 -6.75 3.32 -7.92
CA SER A 151 -6.55 4.57 -8.66
C SER A 151 -5.13 4.67 -9.24
N LEU A 152 -4.10 4.39 -8.42
CA LEU A 152 -2.71 4.40 -8.89
C LEU A 152 -2.40 3.24 -9.83
N GLY A 153 -2.93 2.04 -9.57
CA GLY A 153 -2.70 0.87 -10.42
C GLY A 153 -3.20 1.09 -11.84
N ARG A 154 -4.42 1.61 -11.98
CA ARG A 154 -4.99 2.05 -13.27
C ARG A 154 -4.12 3.12 -13.91
N PHE A 155 -3.79 4.17 -13.15
CA PHE A 155 -3.02 5.31 -13.64
C PHE A 155 -1.64 4.93 -14.21
N ILE A 156 -0.89 4.05 -13.52
CA ILE A 156 0.41 3.57 -14.00
C ILE A 156 0.27 2.65 -15.22
N CYS A 157 -0.77 1.81 -15.24
CA CYS A 157 -0.98 0.88 -16.36
C CYS A 157 -1.36 1.60 -17.65
N GLU A 158 -2.30 2.52 -17.55
CA GLU A 158 -2.85 3.29 -18.65
C GLU A 158 -1.99 4.51 -19.01
N GLU A 159 -0.95 4.80 -18.22
CA GLU A 159 -0.04 5.94 -18.41
C GLU A 159 -0.77 7.29 -18.39
N GLY A 160 -1.68 7.44 -17.42
CA GLY A 160 -2.51 8.63 -17.29
C GLY A 160 -3.91 8.34 -16.76
N CYS A 161 -4.78 9.34 -16.87
CA CYS A 161 -6.22 9.20 -16.64
C CYS A 161 -7.03 10.18 -17.51
N SER A 162 -8.32 9.91 -17.67
CA SER A 162 -9.25 10.85 -18.31
C SER A 162 -9.98 11.67 -17.24
N LEU A 163 -10.03 12.99 -17.42
CA LEU A 163 -10.83 13.88 -16.59
C LEU A 163 -12.16 14.22 -17.28
N PRO A 164 -13.28 14.29 -16.54
CA PRO A 164 -14.58 14.67 -17.09
C PRO A 164 -14.62 16.16 -17.49
N ASP A 165 -15.65 16.54 -18.25
CA ASP A 165 -15.88 17.94 -18.62
C ASP A 165 -16.20 18.81 -17.40
N LEU A 166 -15.58 19.99 -17.32
CA LEU A 166 -15.70 20.89 -16.18
C LEU A 166 -17.15 21.36 -15.98
N LYS A 167 -17.91 21.59 -17.05
CA LYS A 167 -19.31 22.02 -16.97
C LYS A 167 -20.22 20.88 -16.51
N VAL A 168 -19.91 19.64 -16.92
CA VAL A 168 -20.63 18.45 -16.43
C VAL A 168 -20.44 18.33 -14.92
N LEU A 169 -19.19 18.42 -14.43
CA LEU A 169 -18.91 18.42 -12.98
C LEU A 169 -19.68 19.53 -12.24
N GLN A 170 -19.68 20.75 -12.79
CA GLN A 170 -20.40 21.89 -12.20
C GLN A 170 -21.91 21.64 -12.12
N GLN A 171 -22.51 21.10 -13.17
CA GLN A 171 -23.93 20.80 -13.24
C GLN A 171 -24.32 19.72 -12.24
N GLU A 172 -23.54 18.65 -12.14
CA GLU A 172 -23.80 17.55 -11.20
C GLU A 172 -23.70 18.00 -9.74
N VAL A 173 -22.66 18.78 -9.40
CA VAL A 173 -22.51 19.33 -8.05
C VAL A 173 -23.65 20.31 -7.72
N ALA A 174 -24.07 21.15 -8.67
CA ALA A 174 -25.17 22.08 -8.46
C ALA A 174 -26.54 21.37 -8.32
N ALA A 175 -26.76 20.30 -9.08
CA ALA A 175 -27.97 19.49 -9.00
C ALA A 175 -28.10 18.84 -7.62
N TRP A 176 -27.04 18.17 -7.14
CA TRP A 176 -27.03 17.58 -5.81
C TRP A 176 -27.15 18.63 -4.70
N ALA A 177 -26.49 19.79 -4.82
CA ALA A 177 -26.62 20.86 -3.83
C ALA A 177 -28.08 21.40 -3.72
N SER A 178 -28.86 21.28 -4.80
CA SER A 178 -30.27 21.70 -4.83
C SER A 178 -31.22 20.66 -4.25
N ALA A 179 -30.85 19.39 -4.27
CA ALA A 179 -31.62 18.28 -3.71
C ALA A 179 -30.68 17.16 -3.23
N PRO A 180 -30.05 17.32 -2.04
CA PRO A 180 -29.05 16.37 -1.57
C PRO A 180 -29.64 15.00 -1.30
N ASP A 181 -28.94 13.95 -1.75
CA ASP A 181 -29.22 12.55 -1.47
C ASP A 181 -27.99 11.85 -0.87
N ALA A 182 -28.03 10.51 -0.82
CA ALA A 182 -26.95 9.69 -0.27
C ALA A 182 -25.82 9.37 -1.29
N ASP A 183 -25.77 10.05 -2.45
CA ASP A 183 -24.69 9.83 -3.43
C ASP A 183 -23.34 10.32 -2.89
N GLU A 184 -22.51 9.36 -2.45
CA GLU A 184 -21.17 9.62 -1.91
C GLU A 184 -20.13 10.02 -2.97
N SER A 185 -20.47 9.96 -4.26
CA SER A 185 -19.58 10.34 -5.37
C SER A 185 -19.57 11.85 -5.64
N VAL A 186 -20.64 12.58 -5.29
CA VAL A 186 -20.70 14.04 -5.51
C VAL A 186 -19.61 14.81 -4.75
N PRO A 187 -19.31 14.49 -3.47
CA PRO A 187 -18.16 15.07 -2.79
C PRO A 187 -16.84 14.89 -3.56
N ALA A 188 -16.60 13.72 -4.17
CA ALA A 188 -15.39 13.49 -4.99
C ALA A 188 -15.38 14.36 -6.25
N ARG A 189 -16.53 14.53 -6.91
CA ARG A 189 -16.70 15.40 -8.08
C ARG A 189 -16.46 16.87 -7.74
N ALA A 190 -16.93 17.34 -6.58
CA ALA A 190 -16.67 18.69 -6.09
C ALA A 190 -15.17 18.93 -5.81
N GLU A 191 -14.48 17.94 -5.26
CA GLU A 191 -13.03 17.97 -5.03
C GLU A 191 -12.25 18.03 -6.34
N LEU A 192 -12.64 17.22 -7.33
CA LEU A 192 -12.05 17.24 -8.67
C LEU A 192 -12.31 18.56 -9.38
N LEU A 193 -13.54 19.08 -9.35
CA LEU A 193 -13.89 20.40 -9.91
C LEU A 193 -13.01 21.52 -9.33
N ARG A 194 -12.83 21.51 -8.00
CA ARG A 194 -11.95 22.47 -7.32
C ARG A 194 -10.50 22.31 -7.76
N ALA A 195 -10.01 21.08 -7.86
CA ALA A 195 -8.64 20.80 -8.28
C ALA A 195 -8.38 21.24 -9.73
N MET A 196 -9.28 20.89 -10.65
CA MET A 196 -9.17 21.29 -12.06
C MET A 196 -9.16 22.81 -12.22
N SER A 197 -9.98 23.51 -11.44
CA SER A 197 -10.04 24.98 -11.46
C SER A 197 -8.81 25.64 -10.81
N ALA A 198 -8.20 25.00 -9.82
CA ALA A 198 -7.05 25.55 -9.08
C ALA A 198 -5.70 25.25 -9.74
N PHE A 199 -5.61 24.17 -10.52
CA PHE A 199 -4.35 23.66 -11.09
C PHE A 199 -4.34 23.66 -12.62
N ASP A 200 -5.28 24.35 -13.25
CA ASP A 200 -5.43 24.47 -14.72
C ASP A 200 -5.44 23.11 -15.46
N TRP A 201 -6.02 22.07 -14.85
CA TRP A 201 -6.21 20.79 -15.52
C TRP A 201 -7.41 20.85 -16.46
N THR A 202 -7.21 20.37 -17.68
CA THR A 202 -8.23 20.35 -18.72
C THR A 202 -8.98 19.02 -18.74
N ALA A 203 -10.21 19.03 -19.26
CA ALA A 203 -10.96 17.80 -19.48
C ALA A 203 -10.28 16.92 -20.54
N GLY A 204 -10.56 15.62 -20.49
CA GLY A 204 -9.99 14.61 -21.39
C GLY A 204 -8.70 13.98 -20.85
N TRP A 205 -7.94 13.38 -21.76
CA TRP A 205 -6.80 12.54 -21.42
C TRP A 205 -5.61 13.34 -20.87
N GLN A 206 -5.16 12.97 -19.67
CA GLN A 206 -3.96 13.49 -19.02
C GLN A 206 -2.85 12.44 -19.14
N ALA A 207 -2.00 12.58 -20.15
CA ALA A 207 -0.92 11.63 -20.41
C ALA A 207 0.23 11.77 -19.40
N VAL A 208 0.62 10.65 -18.79
CA VAL A 208 1.77 10.54 -17.89
C VAL A 208 2.49 9.23 -18.20
N PRO A 209 3.51 9.24 -19.08
CA PRO A 209 4.23 8.02 -19.45
C PRO A 209 4.89 7.34 -18.25
N HIS A 210 4.82 6.01 -18.20
CA HIS A 210 5.52 5.17 -17.22
C HIS A 210 6.36 4.13 -17.95
N PRO A 211 7.54 4.50 -18.49
CA PRO A 211 8.37 3.62 -19.31
C PRO A 211 8.75 2.31 -18.62
N HIS A 212 8.79 2.32 -17.28
CA HIS A 212 9.16 1.18 -16.44
C HIS A 212 7.97 0.52 -15.74
N ARG A 213 6.72 0.80 -16.15
CA ARG A 213 5.50 0.19 -15.57
C ARG A 213 5.50 -1.33 -15.52
N GLY A 214 6.30 -2.00 -16.35
CA GLY A 214 6.49 -3.46 -16.31
C GLY A 214 7.11 -3.98 -15.01
N HIS A 215 7.77 -3.11 -14.24
CA HIS A 215 8.37 -3.43 -12.95
C HIS A 215 7.57 -2.88 -11.75
N SER A 216 6.43 -2.23 -12.00
CA SER A 216 5.57 -1.70 -10.92
C SER A 216 4.71 -2.82 -10.35
N LEU A 217 4.79 -2.99 -9.03
CA LEU A 217 3.93 -3.91 -8.30
C LEU A 217 2.48 -3.42 -8.29
N THR A 218 2.27 -2.10 -8.22
CA THR A 218 0.93 -1.48 -8.29
C THR A 218 0.27 -1.74 -9.65
N ALA A 219 1.04 -1.60 -10.74
CA ALA A 219 0.58 -1.93 -12.08
C ALA A 219 0.32 -3.43 -12.26
N ALA A 220 1.17 -4.28 -11.68
CA ALA A 220 0.99 -5.73 -11.72
C ALA A 220 -0.32 -6.15 -11.03
N ALA A 221 -0.61 -5.60 -9.85
CA ALA A 221 -1.85 -5.86 -9.10
C ALA A 221 -3.09 -5.50 -9.93
N TRP A 222 -3.12 -4.31 -10.54
CA TRP A 222 -4.20 -3.88 -11.43
C TRP A 222 -4.40 -4.81 -12.63
N LYS A 223 -3.34 -5.12 -13.37
CA LYS A 223 -3.40 -6.00 -14.55
C LYS A 223 -3.92 -7.39 -14.23
N GLN A 224 -3.56 -7.91 -13.05
CA GLN A 224 -3.92 -9.25 -12.61
C GLN A 224 -5.24 -9.28 -11.82
N ARG A 225 -5.88 -8.11 -11.61
CA ARG A 225 -7.10 -7.95 -10.81
C ARG A 225 -6.95 -8.49 -9.38
N VAL A 226 -5.75 -8.35 -8.81
CA VAL A 226 -5.52 -8.61 -7.38
C VAL A 226 -5.68 -7.28 -6.65
N PRO A 227 -6.54 -7.18 -5.62
CA PRO A 227 -6.69 -5.95 -4.86
C PRO A 227 -5.38 -5.51 -4.23
N LEU A 228 -5.04 -4.23 -4.42
CA LEU A 228 -3.98 -3.53 -3.71
C LEU A 228 -4.61 -2.40 -2.91
N THR A 229 -4.37 -2.36 -1.60
CA THR A 229 -4.82 -1.30 -0.71
C THR A 229 -3.64 -0.51 -0.16
N VAL A 230 -3.78 0.81 -0.10
CA VAL A 230 -2.80 1.73 0.46
C VAL A 230 -3.42 2.40 1.68
N HIS A 231 -2.68 2.35 2.79
CA HIS A 231 -3.11 2.93 4.06
C HIS A 231 -2.20 4.12 4.38
N PRO A 232 -2.51 5.31 3.83
CA PRO A 232 -1.64 6.49 3.95
C PRO A 232 -1.67 7.08 5.36
N GLY A 233 -0.54 7.63 5.78
CA GLY A 233 -0.42 8.39 7.01
C GLY A 233 -0.63 9.88 6.74
N ILE A 234 -1.71 10.47 7.26
CA ILE A 234 -1.98 11.91 7.12
C ILE A 234 -0.89 12.72 7.84
N GLY A 235 -0.12 13.50 7.07
CA GLY A 235 1.01 14.28 7.58
C GLY A 235 2.30 13.47 7.82
N TYR A 236 2.30 12.16 7.52
CA TYR A 236 3.48 11.30 7.57
C TYR A 236 4.04 11.02 6.16
N ASP A 237 3.19 10.75 5.18
CA ASP A 237 3.63 10.48 3.81
C ASP A 237 4.10 11.77 3.11
N ILE A 238 5.17 11.67 2.30
CA ILE A 238 5.78 12.84 1.68
C ILE A 238 4.86 13.61 0.72
N VAL A 239 3.80 12.96 0.20
CA VAL A 239 2.82 13.61 -0.67
C VAL A 239 2.14 14.81 -0.01
N PHE A 240 2.07 14.87 1.33
CA PHE A 240 1.50 15.99 2.07
C PHE A 240 2.35 17.27 2.03
N VAL A 241 3.62 17.18 1.59
CA VAL A 241 4.50 18.34 1.41
C VAL A 241 4.11 19.14 0.15
N HIS A 242 3.48 18.48 -0.83
CA HIS A 242 3.10 19.10 -2.09
C HIS A 242 1.95 20.11 -1.90
N PRO A 243 1.98 21.32 -2.51
CA PRO A 243 0.91 22.31 -2.37
C PRO A 243 -0.44 21.84 -2.95
N MET A 244 -0.42 20.81 -3.80
CA MET A 244 -1.63 20.17 -4.35
C MET A 244 -2.23 19.09 -3.44
N ALA A 245 -1.59 18.75 -2.32
CA ALA A 245 -2.05 17.70 -1.43
C ALA A 245 -3.41 18.06 -0.80
N GLN A 246 -4.36 17.11 -0.86
CA GLN A 246 -5.71 17.27 -0.32
C GLN A 246 -6.00 16.10 0.61
N GLY A 247 -5.97 16.36 1.92
CA GLY A 247 -6.23 15.33 2.92
C GLY A 247 -7.60 14.66 2.77
N SER A 248 -8.57 15.32 2.16
CA SER A 248 -9.90 14.76 1.92
C SER A 248 -9.91 13.67 0.85
N VAL A 249 -9.19 13.85 -0.26
CA VAL A 249 -9.02 12.84 -1.32
C VAL A 249 -8.21 11.65 -0.80
N LEU A 250 -7.08 11.93 -0.14
CA LEU A 250 -6.24 10.90 0.47
C LEU A 250 -7.01 10.11 1.55
N GLY A 251 -7.82 10.80 2.35
CA GLY A 251 -8.68 10.19 3.37
C GLY A 251 -9.81 9.35 2.78
N ARG A 252 -10.46 9.81 1.70
CA ARG A 252 -11.47 9.05 0.96
C ARG A 252 -10.88 7.77 0.37
N ALA A 253 -9.78 7.90 -0.38
CA ALA A 253 -9.11 6.77 -1.02
C ALA A 253 -8.63 5.74 0.02
N GLY A 254 -8.02 6.20 1.12
CA GLY A 254 -7.60 5.33 2.23
C GLY A 254 -8.78 4.69 3.00
N GLY A 255 -9.93 5.38 3.08
CA GLY A 255 -11.16 4.85 3.67
C GLY A 255 -11.77 3.73 2.84
N ILE A 256 -11.85 3.92 1.52
CA ILE A 256 -12.26 2.89 0.56
C ILE A 256 -11.33 1.67 0.66
N ASP A 257 -10.01 1.91 0.62
CA ASP A 257 -9.00 0.86 0.74
C ASP A 257 -9.08 0.10 2.07
N PHE A 258 -9.45 0.76 3.18
CA PHE A 258 -9.74 0.06 4.44
C PHE A 258 -10.93 -0.90 4.32
N GLY A 259 -12.00 -0.50 3.63
CA GLY A 259 -13.14 -1.38 3.37
C GLY A 259 -12.75 -2.60 2.54
N VAL A 260 -11.99 -2.39 1.45
CA VAL A 260 -11.49 -3.48 0.59
C VAL A 260 -10.57 -4.42 1.37
N PHE A 261 -9.66 -3.88 2.19
CA PHE A 261 -8.79 -4.68 3.05
C PHE A 261 -9.57 -5.46 4.11
N ALA A 262 -10.58 -4.85 4.75
CA ALA A 262 -11.44 -5.53 5.72
C ALA A 262 -12.25 -6.68 5.08
N HIS A 263 -12.67 -6.52 3.82
CA HIS A 263 -13.29 -7.59 3.05
C HIS A 263 -12.31 -8.76 2.85
N ALA A 264 -11.07 -8.50 2.40
CA ALA A 264 -10.06 -9.56 2.25
C ALA A 264 -9.76 -10.25 3.60
N VAL A 265 -9.65 -9.48 4.68
CA VAL A 265 -9.45 -10.00 6.04
C VAL A 265 -10.61 -10.89 6.50
N SER A 266 -11.85 -10.67 6.03
CA SER A 266 -12.97 -11.55 6.36
C SER A 266 -12.83 -12.98 5.82
N GLY A 267 -11.98 -13.18 4.80
CA GLY A 267 -11.59 -14.47 4.22
C GLY A 267 -10.40 -15.15 4.92
N LEU A 268 -9.93 -14.65 6.07
CA LEU A 268 -8.79 -15.20 6.80
C LEU A 268 -9.14 -16.31 7.81
N GLN A 269 -10.34 -16.87 7.76
CA GLN A 269 -10.58 -18.15 8.45
C GLN A 269 -9.77 -19.22 7.71
N GLY A 270 -8.78 -19.81 8.39
CA GLY A 270 -7.83 -20.73 7.74
C GLY A 270 -6.94 -20.10 6.65
N GLY A 271 -6.89 -18.76 6.58
CA GLY A 271 -6.07 -18.04 5.61
C GLY A 271 -4.69 -17.64 6.14
N VAL A 272 -3.94 -16.88 5.35
CA VAL A 272 -2.57 -16.45 5.67
C VAL A 272 -2.44 -14.93 5.61
N LEU A 273 -1.81 -14.35 6.64
CA LEU A 273 -1.34 -12.96 6.62
C LEU A 273 0.19 -12.94 6.64
N LEU A 274 0.80 -12.36 5.62
CA LEU A 274 2.24 -12.09 5.55
C LEU A 274 2.48 -10.61 5.87
N SER A 275 3.36 -10.31 6.81
CA SER A 275 3.83 -8.95 7.11
C SER A 275 5.33 -8.85 6.80
N VAL A 276 5.69 -8.21 5.69
CA VAL A 276 7.07 -8.14 5.18
C VAL A 276 7.59 -6.70 5.22
N GLY A 277 8.45 -6.40 6.18
CA GLY A 277 9.00 -5.07 6.41
C GLY A 277 7.94 -4.01 6.76
N SER A 278 6.84 -4.41 7.41
CA SER A 278 5.71 -3.53 7.77
C SER A 278 5.43 -3.56 9.28
N ALA A 279 6.36 -3.04 10.07
CA ALA A 279 6.28 -3.07 11.53
C ALA A 279 5.25 -2.07 12.13
N VAL A 280 4.71 -1.14 11.34
CA VAL A 280 3.75 -0.13 11.84
C VAL A 280 2.39 -0.30 11.17
N MET A 281 2.35 -0.18 9.85
CA MET A 281 1.08 -0.18 9.11
C MET A 281 0.35 -1.53 9.28
N ALA A 282 0.98 -2.65 8.92
CA ALA A 282 0.32 -3.95 8.89
C ALA A 282 -0.36 -4.35 10.21
N PRO A 283 0.31 -4.32 11.38
CA PRO A 283 -0.33 -4.67 12.64
C PRO A 283 -1.45 -3.70 13.03
N GLN A 284 -1.28 -2.40 12.72
CA GLN A 284 -2.27 -1.40 13.10
C GLN A 284 -3.54 -1.49 12.28
N ILE A 285 -3.47 -1.74 10.96
CA ILE A 285 -4.67 -1.89 10.13
C ILE A 285 -5.34 -3.26 10.35
N PHE A 286 -4.54 -4.32 10.51
CA PHE A 286 -5.05 -5.68 10.61
C PHE A 286 -5.93 -5.86 11.85
N GLU A 287 -5.52 -5.34 13.00
CA GLU A 287 -6.30 -5.45 14.23
C GLU A 287 -7.72 -4.86 14.10
N LYS A 288 -7.86 -3.72 13.39
CA LYS A 288 -9.17 -3.05 13.24
C LYS A 288 -9.98 -3.73 12.15
N ALA A 289 -9.36 -4.12 11.04
CA ALA A 289 -10.00 -4.91 9.99
C ALA A 289 -10.50 -6.26 10.51
N ALA A 290 -9.71 -6.96 11.33
CA ALA A 290 -10.09 -8.22 11.97
C ALA A 290 -11.25 -8.04 12.95
N SER A 291 -11.27 -6.94 13.70
CA SER A 291 -12.39 -6.61 14.59
C SER A 291 -13.69 -6.40 13.80
N VAL A 292 -13.64 -5.62 12.70
CA VAL A 292 -14.78 -5.42 11.79
C VAL A 292 -15.24 -6.75 11.18
N ALA A 293 -14.30 -7.54 10.63
CA ALA A 293 -14.59 -8.82 10.03
C ALA A 293 -15.25 -9.79 11.03
N ASN A 294 -14.68 -9.93 12.23
CA ASN A 294 -15.24 -10.79 13.27
C ASN A 294 -16.60 -10.30 13.75
N ASN A 295 -16.81 -9.00 13.87
CA ASN A 295 -18.10 -8.45 14.23
C ASN A 295 -19.18 -8.86 13.21
N LEU A 296 -18.91 -8.68 11.91
CA LEU A 296 -19.85 -9.04 10.85
C LEU A 296 -20.06 -10.56 10.73
N ARG A 297 -19.00 -11.36 10.90
CA ARG A 297 -19.06 -12.83 10.89
C ARG A 297 -19.93 -13.36 12.03
N LEU A 298 -19.76 -12.84 13.24
CA LEU A 298 -20.54 -13.24 14.41
C LEU A 298 -22.02 -12.86 14.31
N GLN A 299 -22.37 -11.77 13.61
CA GLN A 299 -23.77 -11.44 13.31
C GLN A 299 -24.44 -12.46 12.38
N GLN A 300 -23.64 -13.25 11.66
CA GLN A 300 -24.10 -14.30 10.74
C GLN A 300 -23.87 -15.70 11.32
N ASP A 301 -23.62 -15.82 12.63
CA ASP A 301 -23.31 -17.08 13.33
C ASP A 301 -22.08 -17.82 12.74
N LEU A 302 -21.17 -17.10 12.09
CA LEU A 302 -19.91 -17.66 11.58
C LEU A 302 -18.80 -17.58 12.64
N GLU A 303 -17.86 -18.52 12.57
CA GLU A 303 -16.64 -18.48 13.40
C GLU A 303 -15.81 -17.22 13.12
N ARG A 304 -15.08 -16.76 14.14
CA ARG A 304 -14.07 -15.71 13.98
C ARG A 304 -12.97 -16.16 13.02
N ILE A 305 -12.33 -15.19 12.37
CA ILE A 305 -11.12 -15.46 11.58
C ILE A 305 -10.01 -16.00 12.49
N SER A 306 -9.16 -16.83 11.93
CA SER A 306 -8.17 -17.61 12.66
C SER A 306 -6.93 -17.90 11.80
N PRO A 307 -6.26 -16.85 11.26
CA PRO A 307 -5.23 -17.02 10.26
C PRO A 307 -3.91 -17.54 10.82
N PHE A 308 -3.14 -18.17 9.95
CA PHE A 308 -1.69 -18.28 10.12
C PHE A 308 -1.05 -16.92 9.79
N VAL A 309 -0.10 -16.46 10.62
CA VAL A 309 0.60 -15.19 10.40
C VAL A 309 2.10 -15.40 10.32
N ALA A 310 2.71 -14.86 9.27
CA ALA A 310 4.16 -14.79 9.13
C ALA A 310 4.63 -13.34 9.13
N VAL A 311 5.65 -13.04 9.94
CA VAL A 311 6.29 -11.73 9.97
C VAL A 311 7.74 -11.88 9.53
N ASN A 312 8.15 -11.09 8.55
CA ASN A 312 9.55 -10.94 8.15
C ASN A 312 9.97 -9.48 8.31
N ASP A 313 10.92 -9.24 9.21
CA ASP A 313 11.63 -7.98 9.38
C ASP A 313 13.11 -8.30 9.61
N LEU A 314 14.01 -7.34 9.37
CA LEU A 314 15.44 -7.51 9.58
C LEU A 314 15.81 -7.51 11.07
N ALA A 315 14.98 -6.91 11.91
CA ALA A 315 15.23 -6.89 13.34
C ALA A 315 15.23 -8.32 13.91
N PRO A 316 16.24 -8.69 14.73
CA PRO A 316 16.21 -9.97 15.44
C PRO A 316 15.01 -10.03 16.40
N MET A 317 14.56 -11.24 16.70
CA MET A 317 13.47 -11.47 17.64
C MET A 317 14.01 -12.05 18.94
N ASP A 318 13.93 -11.26 20.00
CA ASP A 318 14.43 -11.64 21.33
C ASP A 318 13.32 -12.25 22.23
N TRP A 319 12.13 -12.51 21.68
CA TRP A 319 10.99 -13.10 22.39
C TRP A 319 10.33 -14.24 21.60
N ASP A 320 10.08 -15.36 22.28
CA ASP A 320 9.34 -16.48 21.71
C ASP A 320 7.82 -16.24 21.81
N TRP A 321 7.18 -15.89 20.70
CA TRP A 321 5.73 -15.63 20.65
C TRP A 321 4.87 -16.90 20.77
N SER A 322 5.46 -18.09 20.74
CA SER A 322 4.74 -19.34 21.01
C SER A 322 4.38 -19.50 22.49
N VAL A 323 5.11 -18.84 23.40
CA VAL A 323 4.85 -18.90 24.85
C VAL A 323 3.95 -17.76 25.37
N GLY A 324 3.42 -16.92 24.49
CA GLY A 324 2.48 -15.84 24.81
C GLY A 324 3.09 -14.43 24.74
N GLU A 325 2.36 -13.43 25.25
CA GLU A 325 2.82 -12.03 25.29
C GLU A 325 3.96 -11.85 26.33
N PRO A 326 4.99 -11.03 26.02
CA PRO A 326 6.00 -10.65 27.01
C PRO A 326 5.40 -9.87 28.18
N PRO A 327 6.02 -9.88 29.37
CA PRO A 327 5.58 -9.07 30.51
C PRO A 327 5.88 -7.58 30.27
N MET A 328 5.14 -6.69 30.95
CA MET A 328 5.22 -5.23 30.73
C MET A 328 6.58 -4.60 31.05
N ASP A 329 7.41 -5.28 31.83
CA ASP A 329 8.77 -4.86 32.18
C ASP A 329 9.83 -5.36 31.17
N ASN A 330 9.44 -6.14 30.16
CA ASN A 330 10.31 -6.58 29.08
C ASN A 330 10.23 -5.62 27.87
N PRO A 331 11.37 -5.17 27.29
CA PRO A 331 11.38 -4.31 26.11
C PRO A 331 10.58 -4.84 24.91
N ALA A 332 10.53 -6.16 24.72
CA ALA A 332 9.76 -6.80 23.65
C ALA A 332 8.25 -6.53 23.76
N TYR A 333 7.73 -6.20 24.95
CA TYR A 333 6.34 -5.78 25.14
C TYR A 333 5.98 -4.52 24.34
N TYR A 334 6.96 -3.66 24.10
CA TYR A 334 6.80 -2.41 23.37
C TYR A 334 7.07 -2.55 21.87
N LEU A 335 7.58 -3.71 21.42
CA LEU A 335 7.62 -4.10 20.01
C LEU A 335 6.20 -4.53 19.56
N ARG A 336 5.36 -3.52 19.34
CA ARG A 336 3.90 -3.65 19.20
C ARG A 336 3.41 -4.55 18.06
N PHE A 337 4.23 -4.78 17.03
CA PHE A 337 3.75 -5.41 15.80
C PHE A 337 3.38 -6.88 15.96
N CYS A 338 4.21 -7.71 16.60
CA CYS A 338 3.88 -9.11 16.83
C CYS A 338 2.73 -9.28 17.82
N LYS A 339 2.59 -8.36 18.78
CA LYS A 339 1.50 -8.37 19.75
C LYS A 339 0.12 -8.30 19.11
N SER A 340 -0.06 -7.40 18.15
CA SER A 340 -1.33 -7.27 17.41
C SER A 340 -1.65 -8.53 16.61
N PHE A 341 -0.65 -9.18 16.02
CA PHE A 341 -0.84 -10.42 15.27
C PHE A 341 -1.17 -11.62 16.17
N HIS A 342 -0.40 -11.81 17.25
CA HIS A 342 -0.54 -12.95 18.17
C HIS A 342 -1.96 -13.10 18.74
N ARG A 343 -2.66 -11.98 18.98
CA ARG A 343 -4.02 -11.97 19.56
C ARG A 343 -5.10 -12.56 18.65
N ILE A 344 -4.82 -12.65 17.35
CA ILE A 344 -5.79 -13.05 16.31
C ILE A 344 -5.33 -14.32 15.62
N ALA A 345 -4.02 -14.50 15.47
CA ALA A 345 -3.42 -15.63 14.79
C ALA A 345 -3.71 -16.96 15.52
N THR A 346 -3.93 -18.02 14.75
CA THR A 346 -3.82 -19.40 15.27
C THR A 346 -2.37 -19.78 15.50
N GLU A 347 -1.49 -19.26 14.65
CA GLU A 347 -0.06 -19.51 14.70
C GLU A 347 0.68 -18.27 14.16
N LEU A 348 1.76 -17.88 14.84
CA LEU A 348 2.60 -16.76 14.48
C LEU A 348 4.04 -17.25 14.30
N VAL A 349 4.61 -17.02 13.11
CA VAL A 349 6.03 -17.27 12.83
C VAL A 349 6.76 -15.98 12.53
N TYR A 350 8.04 -15.93 12.91
CA TYR A 350 8.91 -14.79 12.68
C TYR A 350 10.20 -15.23 11.99
N ALA A 351 10.50 -14.64 10.84
CA ALA A 351 11.60 -15.06 9.97
C ALA A 351 12.92 -14.32 10.22
N ALA A 352 12.89 -13.09 10.73
CA ALA A 352 14.08 -12.29 11.09
C ALA A 352 15.15 -12.15 9.99
N GLY A 353 14.79 -11.85 8.72
CA GLY A 353 15.81 -11.75 7.68
C GLY A 353 15.49 -10.90 6.45
N ASP A 354 16.40 -10.95 5.47
CA ASP A 354 16.28 -10.17 4.23
C ASP A 354 15.03 -10.59 3.44
N ASN A 355 14.22 -9.60 3.04
CA ASN A 355 13.04 -9.80 2.21
C ASN A 355 13.35 -10.60 0.93
N ARG A 356 14.57 -10.51 0.38
CA ARG A 356 15.01 -11.25 -0.81
C ARG A 356 15.10 -12.75 -0.54
N VAL A 357 15.65 -13.13 0.62
CA VAL A 357 15.69 -14.53 1.08
C VAL A 357 14.27 -15.02 1.32
N PHE A 358 13.46 -14.21 2.01
CA PHE A 358 12.09 -14.60 2.37
C PHE A 358 11.20 -14.79 1.14
N LEU A 359 10.98 -13.74 0.34
CA LEU A 359 10.07 -13.80 -0.81
C LEU A 359 10.61 -14.62 -1.98
N GLY A 360 11.93 -14.57 -2.23
CA GLY A 360 12.57 -15.43 -3.21
C GLY A 360 12.45 -16.91 -2.83
N GLY A 361 12.72 -17.24 -1.56
CA GLY A 361 12.59 -18.60 -1.05
C GLY A 361 11.15 -19.12 -1.00
N LEU A 362 10.15 -18.26 -0.80
CA LEU A 362 8.73 -18.60 -0.95
C LEU A 362 8.41 -18.92 -2.41
N TRP A 363 8.78 -18.03 -3.34
CA TRP A 363 8.52 -18.25 -4.77
C TRP A 363 9.17 -19.53 -5.27
N GLU A 364 10.43 -19.80 -4.89
CA GLU A 364 11.14 -21.00 -5.31
C GLU A 364 10.46 -22.31 -4.85
N ARG A 365 9.83 -22.31 -3.66
CA ARG A 365 9.12 -23.47 -3.11
C ARG A 365 7.70 -23.64 -3.63
N LEU A 366 7.06 -22.55 -4.07
CA LEU A 366 5.67 -22.54 -4.54
C LEU A 366 5.53 -22.76 -6.05
N ARG A 367 6.57 -22.48 -6.84
CA ARG A 367 6.53 -22.53 -8.31
C ARG A 367 6.53 -23.93 -8.91
#